data_AF-A0A537GRW6-F1
#
_entry.id   AF-A0A537GRW6-F1
#
_cell.length_a   1.000
_cell.length_b   1.000
_cell.length_c   1.000
_cell.angle_alpha   90.00
_cell.angle_beta   90.00
_cell.angle_gamma   90.00
#
_symmetry.space_group_name_H-M   'P 1'
#
loop_
_entity.id
_entity.type
_entity.pdbx_description
1 polymer ?
#
loop_
_entity_poly.entity_id
_entity_poly.type
_entity_poly.pdbx_seq_one_letter_code
_entity_poly.pdbx_strand_id
1 'polypeptide(L)'
;MRTWARSLDILKRDPNLSERNKQTILKFSEACRAEGLKPIRILRLMQLMRIIGVSIKKPLDKASRKDIQRFLAEIEQRNYSEWTKHGYKVALKKFYKWLDGGEEYPEQVSWIKATVKNNHKLLPEELLTEDDVMKLARHSTIHWC
;
A
#
# COMPACT_ATOMS: atom_id res chain seq x y z
N MET A 1 0.62 6.37 -19.84
CA MET A 1 2.10 6.33 -19.88
C MET A 1 2.76 7.42 -19.02
N ARG A 2 2.31 8.69 -19.09
CA ARG A 2 2.90 9.84 -18.36
C ARG A 2 2.87 9.75 -16.82
N THR A 3 1.92 9.01 -16.24
CA THR A 3 1.76 8.84 -14.78
C THR A 3 2.78 7.88 -14.16
N TRP A 4 3.21 6.84 -14.88
CA TRP A 4 4.14 5.82 -14.37
C TRP A 4 5.54 6.36 -14.15
N ALA A 5 6.11 7.03 -15.16
CA ALA A 5 7.44 7.63 -15.08
C ALA A 5 7.52 8.64 -13.91
N ARG A 6 6.47 9.45 -13.71
CA ARG A 6 6.39 10.38 -12.59
C ARG A 6 6.38 9.68 -11.23
N SER A 7 5.59 8.63 -11.06
CA SER A 7 5.55 7.88 -9.80
C SER A 7 6.87 7.19 -9.48
N LEU A 8 7.57 6.67 -10.50
CA LEU A 8 8.92 6.13 -10.34
C LEU A 8 9.92 7.21 -9.90
N ASP A 9 9.85 8.39 -10.52
CA ASP A 9 10.71 9.52 -10.17
C ASP A 9 10.50 9.95 -8.71
N ILE A 10 9.23 10.10 -8.30
CA ILE A 10 8.86 10.43 -6.90
C ILE A 10 9.40 9.39 -5.92
N LEU A 11 9.28 8.10 -6.23
CA LEU A 11 9.80 7.03 -5.38
C LEU A 11 11.33 7.10 -5.27
N LYS A 12 12.03 7.23 -6.40
CA LYS A 12 13.50 7.25 -6.46
C LYS A 12 14.09 8.47 -5.76
N ARG A 13 13.44 9.62 -5.86
CA ARG A 13 13.92 10.89 -5.30
C ARG A 13 13.53 11.14 -3.85
N ASP A 14 12.70 10.29 -3.23
CA ASP A 14 12.31 10.50 -1.84
C ASP A 14 13.52 10.38 -0.88
N PRO A 15 13.92 11.45 -0.19
CA PRO A 15 15.07 11.41 0.71
C PRO A 15 14.74 10.71 2.04
N ASN A 16 13.46 10.58 2.39
CA ASN A 16 13.01 9.97 3.64
C ASN A 16 12.82 8.45 3.53
N LEU A 17 13.03 7.89 2.35
CA LEU A 17 12.90 6.47 2.07
C LEU A 17 14.28 5.86 1.81
N SER A 18 14.60 4.79 2.54
CA SER A 18 15.88 4.09 2.35
C SER A 18 15.99 3.51 0.94
N GLU A 19 17.22 3.40 0.44
CA GLU A 19 17.48 2.80 -0.89
C GLU A 19 16.98 1.36 -0.98
N ARG A 20 17.14 0.59 0.10
CA ARG A 20 16.57 -0.76 0.21
C ARG A 20 15.06 -0.77 0.04
N ASN A 21 14.33 0.15 0.68
CA ASN A 21 12.88 0.23 0.53
C ASN A 21 12.47 0.65 -0.90
N LYS A 22 13.20 1.57 -1.52
CA LYS A 22 12.96 1.95 -2.93
C LYS A 22 13.06 0.72 -3.84
N GLN A 23 14.14 -0.05 -3.71
CA GLN A 23 14.35 -1.25 -4.50
C GLN A 23 13.28 -2.32 -4.25
N THR A 24 12.91 -2.56 -2.99
CA THR A 24 11.86 -3.54 -2.66
C THR A 24 10.50 -3.12 -3.20
N ILE A 25 10.15 -1.83 -3.14
CA ILE A 25 8.88 -1.32 -3.71
C ILE A 25 8.88 -1.42 -5.24
N LEU A 26 10.03 -1.22 -5.91
CA LEU A 26 10.15 -1.41 -7.35
C LEU A 26 9.93 -2.86 -7.75
N LYS A 27 10.60 -3.81 -7.08
CA LYS A 27 10.40 -5.26 -7.30
C LYS A 27 8.96 -5.69 -7.06
N PHE A 28 8.32 -5.17 -6.01
CA PHE A 28 6.90 -5.41 -5.75
C PHE A 28 6.01 -4.90 -6.88
N SER A 29 6.32 -3.73 -7.45
CA SER A 29 5.55 -3.16 -8.56
C SER A 29 5.67 -3.98 -9.84
N GLU A 30 6.84 -4.58 -10.09
CA GLU A 30 7.10 -5.49 -11.20
C GLU A 30 6.34 -6.81 -11.02
N ALA A 31 6.34 -7.38 -9.81
CA ALA A 31 5.56 -8.57 -9.50
C ALA A 31 4.06 -8.33 -9.67
N CYS A 32 3.53 -7.20 -9.18
CA CYS A 32 2.14 -6.83 -9.40
C CYS A 32 1.80 -6.72 -10.90
N ARG A 33 2.74 -6.24 -11.72
CA ARG A 33 2.57 -6.18 -13.17
C ARG A 33 2.54 -7.58 -13.80
N ALA A 34 3.42 -8.48 -13.36
CA ALA A 34 3.46 -9.87 -13.81
C ALA A 34 2.17 -10.63 -13.46
N GLU A 35 1.55 -10.32 -12.32
CA GLU A 35 0.22 -10.80 -11.91
C GLU A 35 -0.94 -10.20 -12.73
N GLY A 36 -0.68 -9.26 -13.65
CA GLY A 36 -1.70 -8.66 -14.51
C GLY A 36 -2.51 -7.53 -13.85
N LEU A 37 -2.04 -6.93 -12.76
CA LEU A 37 -2.76 -5.82 -12.13
C LEU A 37 -2.82 -4.60 -13.06
N LYS A 38 -3.99 -3.95 -13.08
CA LYS A 38 -4.18 -2.68 -13.80
C LYS A 38 -3.15 -1.62 -13.34
N PRO A 39 -2.57 -0.82 -14.26
CA PRO A 39 -1.53 0.16 -13.91
C PRO A 39 -1.92 1.10 -12.77
N ILE A 40 -3.18 1.55 -12.74
CA ILE A 40 -3.67 2.45 -11.69
C ILE A 40 -3.62 1.82 -10.29
N ARG A 41 -3.86 0.50 -10.18
CA ARG A 41 -3.79 -0.26 -8.93
C ARG A 41 -2.33 -0.38 -8.46
N ILE A 42 -1.41 -0.64 -9.38
CA ILE A 42 0.03 -0.70 -9.08
C ILE A 42 0.53 0.66 -8.59
N LEU A 43 0.16 1.75 -9.27
CA LEU A 43 0.53 3.11 -8.85
C LEU A 43 0.03 3.43 -7.45
N ARG A 44 -1.22 3.05 -7.12
CA ARG A 44 -1.77 3.25 -5.79
C ARG A 44 -1.02 2.44 -4.73
N LEU A 45 -0.71 1.17 -5.01
CA LEU A 45 0.06 0.32 -4.11
C LEU A 45 1.45 0.90 -3.86
N MET A 46 2.16 1.34 -4.90
CA MET A 46 3.47 2.00 -4.77
C MET A 46 3.39 3.27 -3.91
N GLN A 47 2.37 4.11 -4.13
CA GLN A 47 2.17 5.33 -3.34
C GLN A 47 1.98 5.02 -1.86
N LEU A 48 1.12 4.06 -1.54
CA LEU A 48 0.86 3.65 -0.15
C LEU A 48 2.12 3.04 0.49
N MET A 49 2.82 2.16 -0.22
CA MET A 49 4.05 1.54 0.29
C MET A 49 5.18 2.55 0.51
N ARG A 50 5.29 3.58 -0.32
CA ARG A 50 6.21 4.71 -0.08
C ARG A 50 5.90 5.39 1.24
N ILE A 51 4.64 5.76 1.48
CA ILE A 51 4.20 6.43 2.71
C ILE A 51 4.45 5.54 3.94
N ILE A 52 4.12 4.25 3.83
CA ILE A 52 4.39 3.25 4.88
C ILE A 52 5.89 3.18 5.18
N GLY A 53 6.74 3.10 4.15
CA GLY A 53 8.20 3.03 4.31
C GLY A 53 8.80 4.26 4.97
N VAL A 54 8.30 5.46 4.64
CA VAL A 54 8.71 6.73 5.28
C VAL A 54 8.28 6.77 6.76
N SER A 55 7.10 6.25 7.08
CA SER A 55 6.58 6.26 8.46
C SER A 55 7.29 5.22 9.36
N ILE A 56 7.48 3.99 8.88
CA ILE A 56 8.09 2.91 9.67
C ILE A 56 9.60 3.15 9.90
N LYS A 57 10.28 3.88 9.01
CA LYS A 57 11.72 4.22 9.10
C LYS A 57 12.63 3.01 9.32
N LYS A 58 12.24 1.85 8.81
CA LYS A 58 13.03 0.60 8.78
C LYS A 58 12.95 -0.03 7.40
N PRO A 59 13.90 -0.91 7.04
CA PRO A 59 13.70 -1.79 5.89
C PRO A 59 12.37 -2.53 6.05
N LEU A 60 11.47 -2.42 5.07
CA LEU A 60 10.13 -3.00 5.12
C LEU A 60 10.19 -4.53 5.25
N ASP A 61 11.20 -5.13 4.63
CA ASP A 61 11.49 -6.56 4.73
C ASP A 61 12.09 -7.00 6.08
N LYS A 62 12.36 -6.05 6.98
CA LYS A 62 12.79 -6.28 8.36
C LYS A 62 11.82 -5.68 9.39
N ALA A 63 10.71 -5.10 8.96
CA ALA A 63 9.73 -4.55 9.89
C ALA A 63 8.99 -5.68 10.61
N SER A 64 8.91 -5.56 11.93
CA SER A 64 8.23 -6.54 12.77
C SER A 64 6.72 -6.33 12.80
N ARG A 65 5.96 -7.32 13.28
CA ARG A 65 4.54 -7.16 13.58
C ARG A 65 4.25 -5.91 14.43
N LYS A 66 5.09 -5.62 15.44
CA LYS A 66 4.95 -4.44 16.31
C LYS A 66 5.11 -3.13 15.54
N ASP A 67 6.02 -3.09 14.56
CA ASP A 67 6.21 -1.91 13.72
C ASP A 67 4.96 -1.66 12.84
N ILE A 68 4.38 -2.72 12.27
CA ILE A 68 3.14 -2.63 11.48
C ILE A 68 1.95 -2.23 12.35
N GLN A 69 1.86 -2.76 13.57
CA GLN A 69 0.82 -2.40 14.53
C GLN A 69 0.88 -0.92 14.91
N ARG A 70 2.07 -0.39 15.22
CA ARG A 70 2.25 1.04 15.52
C ARG A 70 1.83 1.91 14.35
N PHE A 71 2.27 1.58 13.13
CA PHE A 71 1.86 2.30 11.93
C PHE A 71 0.33 2.31 11.76
N LEU A 72 -0.33 1.15 11.89
CA LEU A 72 -1.78 1.08 11.74
C LEU A 72 -2.51 1.83 12.86
N ALA A 73 -2.00 1.82 14.10
CA ALA A 73 -2.58 2.61 15.18
C ALA A 73 -2.54 4.12 14.87
N GLU A 74 -1.44 4.61 14.30
CA GLU A 74 -1.34 6.00 13.83
C GLU A 74 -2.35 6.30 12.70
N ILE A 75 -2.53 5.38 11.76
CA ILE A 75 -3.51 5.52 10.67
C ILE A 75 -4.95 5.54 11.19
N GLU A 76 -5.26 4.73 12.20
CA GLU A 76 -6.60 4.69 12.81
C GLU A 76 -6.95 5.98 13.57
N GLN A 77 -5.96 6.63 14.18
CA GLN A 77 -6.14 7.89 14.92
C GLN A 77 -6.24 9.12 14.00
N ARG A 78 -5.78 9.03 12.75
CA ARG A 78 -5.88 10.13 11.79
C ARG A 78 -7.32 10.30 11.29
N ASN A 79 -7.66 11.54 10.94
CA ASN A 79 -8.93 11.87 10.27
C ASN A 79 -8.91 11.46 8.79
N TYR A 80 -8.74 10.16 8.54
CA TYR A 80 -8.84 9.55 7.22
C TYR A 80 -10.17 8.85 7.08
N SER A 81 -10.72 8.87 5.86
CA SER A 81 -11.88 8.06 5.55
C SER A 81 -11.58 6.58 5.78
N GLU A 82 -12.60 5.82 6.16
CA GLU A 82 -12.50 4.36 6.33
C GLU A 82 -11.93 3.68 5.09
N TRP A 83 -12.26 4.21 3.92
CA TRP A 83 -11.74 3.76 2.64
C TRP A 83 -10.22 3.97 2.50
N THR A 84 -9.70 5.12 2.94
CA THR A 84 -8.24 5.39 2.96
C THR A 84 -7.53 4.47 3.95
N LYS A 85 -8.07 4.30 5.16
CA LYS A 85 -7.52 3.38 6.17
C LYS A 85 -7.49 1.94 5.66
N HIS A 86 -8.57 1.52 5.01
CA HIS A 86 -8.67 0.23 4.34
C HIS A 86 -7.60 0.05 3.26
N GLY A 87 -7.35 1.08 2.43
CA GLY A 87 -6.30 1.06 1.43
C GLY A 87 -4.90 0.74 2.01
N TYR A 88 -4.53 1.35 3.14
CA TYR A 88 -3.27 1.01 3.84
C TYR A 88 -3.21 -0.45 4.28
N LYS A 89 -4.30 -0.97 4.85
CA LYS A 89 -4.40 -2.38 5.29
C LYS A 89 -4.23 -3.35 4.11
N VAL A 90 -4.92 -3.10 2.99
CA VAL A 90 -4.82 -3.93 1.78
C VAL A 90 -3.41 -3.88 1.19
N ALA A 91 -2.81 -2.69 1.11
CA ALA A 91 -1.45 -2.52 0.60
C ALA A 91 -0.43 -3.31 1.43
N LEU A 92 -0.49 -3.21 2.76
CA LEU A 92 0.34 -3.98 3.68
C LEU A 92 0.17 -5.48 3.46
N LYS A 93 -1.07 -5.99 3.48
CA LYS A 93 -1.34 -7.42 3.30
C LYS A 93 -0.79 -7.95 1.99
N LYS A 94 -1.03 -7.25 0.88
CA LYS A 94 -0.54 -7.67 -0.44
C LYS A 94 0.99 -7.63 -0.52
N PHE A 95 1.60 -6.58 0.00
CA PHE A 95 3.06 -6.42 -0.01
C PHE A 95 3.76 -7.53 0.78
N TYR A 96 3.31 -7.79 2.02
CA TYR A 96 3.93 -8.82 2.85
C TYR A 96 3.62 -10.25 2.38
N LYS A 97 2.44 -10.49 1.79
CA LYS A 97 2.16 -11.76 1.11
C LYS A 97 3.12 -12.00 -0.05
N TRP A 98 3.36 -10.99 -0.89
CA TRP A 98 4.34 -11.08 -1.98
C TRP A 98 5.76 -11.31 -1.45
N LEU A 99 6.15 -10.58 -0.41
CA LEU A 99 7.48 -10.67 0.18
C LEU A 99 7.78 -12.07 0.73
N ASP A 100 6.77 -12.77 1.24
CA ASP A 100 6.86 -14.10 1.83
C ASP A 100 6.62 -15.24 0.82
N GLY A 101 6.61 -14.95 -0.50
CA GLY A 101 6.49 -15.96 -1.55
C GLY A 101 5.07 -16.22 -2.06
N GLY A 102 4.05 -15.54 -1.52
CA GLY A 102 2.72 -15.49 -2.13
C GLY A 102 1.74 -16.60 -1.75
N GLU A 103 2.12 -17.54 -0.89
CA GLU A 103 1.24 -18.64 -0.44
C GLU A 103 0.30 -18.13 0.66
N GLU A 104 0.86 -17.75 1.81
CA GLU A 104 0.13 -17.33 3.00
C GLU A 104 0.42 -15.87 3.41
N TYR A 105 -0.35 -15.37 4.38
CA TYR A 105 -0.06 -14.08 5.00
C TYR A 105 0.89 -14.30 6.18
N PRO A 106 2.06 -13.64 6.21
CA PRO A 106 3.00 -13.82 7.31
C PRO A 106 2.52 -13.10 8.57
N GLU A 107 3.13 -13.41 9.72
CA GLU A 107 2.70 -12.94 11.05
C GLU A 107 2.59 -11.41 11.20
N GLN A 108 3.35 -10.66 10.41
CA GLN A 108 3.34 -9.21 10.39
C GLN A 108 1.96 -8.65 10.01
N VAL A 109 1.22 -9.36 9.15
CA VAL A 109 -0.02 -8.87 8.52
C VAL A 109 -1.20 -9.82 8.61
N SER A 110 -1.02 -11.09 9.01
CA SER A 110 -2.09 -12.09 9.07
C SER A 110 -3.27 -11.66 9.95
N TRP A 111 -2.99 -10.97 11.06
CA TRP A 111 -3.98 -10.44 12.01
C TRP A 111 -4.80 -9.24 11.47
N ILE A 112 -4.36 -8.61 10.38
CA ILE A 112 -5.01 -7.41 9.83
C ILE A 112 -6.31 -7.82 9.13
N LYS A 113 -7.43 -7.31 9.64
CA LYS A 113 -8.74 -7.41 9.00
C LYS A 113 -8.91 -6.24 8.03
N ALA A 114 -8.98 -6.53 6.74
CA ALA A 114 -9.18 -5.55 5.68
C ALA A 114 -10.60 -5.67 5.11
N THR A 115 -11.62 -5.73 5.97
CA THR A 115 -13.02 -5.74 5.53
C THR A 115 -13.57 -4.33 5.63
N VAL A 116 -14.09 -3.78 4.53
CA VAL A 116 -14.90 -2.56 4.58
C VAL A 116 -16.33 -2.98 4.92
N LYS A 117 -16.97 -2.34 5.90
CA LYS A 117 -18.44 -2.43 6.03
C LYS A 117 -19.05 -1.65 4.86
N ASN A 118 -19.21 -2.29 3.72
CA ASN A 118 -19.97 -1.76 2.59
C ASN A 118 -20.97 -2.82 2.14
N ASN A 119 -22.22 -2.42 1.90
CA ASN A 119 -23.36 -3.30 1.58
C ASN A 119 -23.23 -4.06 0.23
N HIS A 120 -22.09 -3.96 -0.44
CA HIS A 120 -21.79 -4.65 -1.69
C HIS A 120 -20.59 -5.58 -1.47
N LYS A 121 -20.87 -6.88 -1.45
CA LYS A 121 -19.86 -7.95 -1.41
C LYS A 121 -18.93 -7.83 -2.63
N LEU A 122 -17.65 -7.57 -2.40
CA LEU A 122 -16.59 -7.78 -3.38
C LEU A 122 -15.60 -8.79 -2.82
N LEU A 123 -15.14 -9.72 -3.64
CA LEU A 123 -14.20 -10.77 -3.27
C LEU A 123 -12.79 -10.19 -3.00
N PRO A 124 -11.90 -10.91 -2.28
CA PRO A 124 -10.56 -10.43 -1.93
C PRO A 124 -9.71 -9.96 -3.12
N GLU A 125 -9.88 -10.57 -4.30
CA GLU A 125 -9.20 -10.17 -5.54
C GLU A 125 -9.77 -8.86 -6.14
N GLU A 126 -11.05 -8.57 -5.88
CA GLU A 126 -11.83 -7.45 -6.42
C GLU A 126 -11.81 -6.19 -5.54
N LEU A 127 -11.13 -6.23 -4.39
CA LEU A 127 -11.11 -5.17 -3.36
C LEU A 127 -10.68 -3.76 -3.80
N LEU A 128 -10.28 -3.56 -5.05
CA LEU A 128 -10.06 -2.24 -5.65
C LEU A 128 -10.54 -2.28 -7.10
N THR A 129 -11.85 -2.15 -7.29
CA THR A 129 -12.44 -1.89 -8.61
C THR A 129 -12.00 -0.50 -9.12
N GLU A 130 -12.19 -0.17 -10.39
CA GLU A 130 -11.78 1.14 -10.93
C GLU A 130 -12.49 2.32 -10.22
N ASP A 131 -13.73 2.11 -9.77
CA ASP A 131 -14.53 3.10 -9.04
C ASP A 131 -13.95 3.44 -7.66
N ASP A 132 -13.33 2.46 -7.04
CA ASP A 132 -12.68 2.54 -5.73
C ASP A 132 -11.39 3.37 -5.79
N VAL A 133 -10.70 3.37 -6.93
CA VAL A 133 -9.55 4.24 -7.19
C VAL A 133 -9.98 5.69 -7.47
N MET A 134 -11.12 5.88 -8.15
CA MET A 134 -11.70 7.20 -8.43
C MET A 134 -12.10 7.95 -7.15
N LYS A 135 -12.67 7.26 -6.16
CA LYS A 135 -13.02 7.88 -4.86
C LYS A 135 -11.79 8.29 -4.04
N LEU A 136 -10.66 7.56 -4.14
CA LEU A 136 -9.40 7.91 -3.48
C LEU A 136 -8.66 9.06 -4.15
N ALA A 137 -8.71 9.14 -5.48
CA ALA A 137 -8.10 10.23 -6.23
C ALA A 137 -8.69 11.60 -5.83
N ARG A 138 -9.99 11.66 -5.50
CA ARG A 138 -10.65 12.90 -5.05
C ARG A 138 -10.25 13.34 -3.64
N HIS A 139 -9.95 12.41 -2.74
CA HIS A 139 -9.56 12.72 -1.34
C HIS A 139 -8.04 12.83 -1.13
N SER A 140 -7.21 12.39 -2.07
CA SER A 140 -5.74 12.44 -1.95
C SER A 140 -5.13 13.77 -2.42
N THR A 141 -5.95 14.77 -2.80
CA THR A 141 -5.48 16.08 -3.30
C THR A 141 -5.30 17.12 -2.19
N ILE A 142 -5.66 16.84 -0.93
CA ILE A 142 -5.55 17.80 0.19
C ILE A 142 -5.24 16.94 1.43
N HIS A 143 -4.04 16.90 2.00
CA HIS A 143 -3.34 17.95 2.73
C HIS A 143 -1.85 17.55 2.82
N TRP A 144 -0.98 18.30 2.16
CA TRP A 144 0.42 18.46 2.57
C TRP A 144 0.60 19.96 2.77
N CYS A 145 0.11 20.45 3.91
CA CYS A 145 0.66 21.62 4.58
C CYS A 145 1.22 21.12 5.90
#